data_AF-A0A9D6BPU5-F1
#
_entry.id   AF-A0A9D6BPU5-F1
#
_cell.length_a   1.000
_cell.length_b   1.000
_cell.length_c   1.000
_cell.angle_alpha   90.00
_cell.angle_beta   90.00
_cell.angle_gamma   90.00
#
_symmetry.space_group_name_H-M   'P 1'
#
loop_
_entity.id
_entity.type
_entity.pdbx_description
1 polymer ?
#
loop_
_entity_poly.entity_id
_entity_poly.type
_entity_poly.pdbx_seq_one_letter_code
_entity_poly.pdbx_strand_id
1 'polypeptide(L)' 'MHTEEGKLYRFVAVDRTSKFAYAELLEKYGKIEAAEFLKRLVQVVPYKIHTLLTDHGAQFTNRGDQK' A
#
# COMPACT_ATOMS: atom_id res chain seq x y z
N MET A 1 0.81 14.23 -2.94
CA MET A 1 -0.11 15.33 -2.61
C MET A 1 0.72 16.36 -1.88
N HIS A 2 0.68 17.61 -2.31
CA HIS A 2 1.34 18.68 -1.57
C HIS A 2 0.31 19.29 -0.62
N THR A 3 0.60 19.24 0.67
CA THR A 3 -0.10 19.97 1.73
C THR A 3 0.76 21.16 2.16
N GLU A 4 0.22 22.02 3.01
CA GLU A 4 0.98 23.10 3.64
C GLU A 4 2.16 22.58 4.48
N GLU A 5 2.10 21.32 4.93
CA GLU A 5 3.13 20.65 5.73
C GLU A 5 4.16 19.87 4.87
N GLY A 6 3.99 19.81 3.55
CA GLY A 6 4.93 19.16 2.63
C GLY A 6 4.32 18.11 1.72
N LYS A 7 5.15 17.15 1.24
CA LYS A 7 4.74 16.13 0.28
C LYS A 7 4.29 14.85 1.00
N LEU A 8 3.01 14.53 0.89
CA LEU A 8 2.44 13.27 1.36
C LEU A 8 2.23 12.28 0.20
N TYR A 9 2.43 11.01 0.49
CA TYR A 9 2.23 9.88 -0.38
C TYR A 9 0.95 9.15 0.01
N ARG A 10 0.12 8.84 -1.00
CA ARG A 10 -1.17 8.19 -0.79
C ARG A 10 -1.04 6.70 -1.10
N PHE A 11 -1.27 5.86 -0.10
CA PHE A 11 -1.46 4.43 -0.29
C PHE A 11 -2.96 4.13 -0.26
N VAL A 12 -3.43 3.35 -1.24
CA VAL A 12 -4.85 2.97 -1.36
C VAL A 12 -4.94 1.50 -1.69
N ALA A 13 -5.79 0.77 -0.96
CA ALA A 13 -6.22 -0.57 -1.29
C ALA A 13 -7.71 -0.53 -1.60
N VAL A 14 -8.09 -1.18 -2.69
CA VAL A 14 -9.50 -1.31 -3.10
C VAL A 14 -9.80 -2.78 -3.27
N ASP A 15 -10.75 -3.30 -2.50
CA ASP A 15 -11.31 -4.62 -2.76
C ASP A 15 -12.16 -4.56 -4.03
N ARG A 16 -11.80 -5.37 -5.03
CA ARG A 16 -12.49 -5.41 -6.32
C ARG A 16 -13.91 -5.97 -6.21
N THR A 17 -14.22 -6.79 -5.21
CA THR A 17 -15.53 -7.43 -5.02
C THR A 17 -16.45 -6.53 -4.19
N SER A 18 -16.09 -6.26 -2.93
CA SER A 18 -16.96 -5.47 -2.03
C SER A 18 -16.95 -3.97 -2.32
N LYS A 19 -15.98 -3.48 -3.11
CA LYS A 19 -15.70 -2.06 -3.33
C LYS A 19 -15.27 -1.31 -2.06
N PHE A 20 -14.94 -2.02 -1.00
CA PHE A 20 -14.32 -1.42 0.19
C PHE A 20 -12.98 -0.78 -0.18
N ALA A 21 -12.75 0.43 0.30
CA ALA A 21 -11.52 1.18 0.08
C ALA A 21 -10.88 1.57 1.41
N TYR A 22 -9.58 1.34 1.51
CA TYR A 22 -8.75 1.74 2.64
C TYR A 22 -7.62 2.63 2.13
N ALA A 23 -7.43 3.78 2.77
CA ALA A 23 -6.45 4.76 2.33
C ALA A 23 -5.69 5.38 3.50
N GLU A 24 -4.38 5.60 3.28
CA GLU A 24 -3.51 6.28 4.23
C GLU A 24 -2.65 7.32 3.52
N LEU A 25 -2.35 8.42 4.23
CA LEU A 25 -1.36 9.41 3.84
C LEU A 25 -0.10 9.22 4.67
N LEU A 26 1.02 9.00 4.01
CA LEU A 26 2.33 8.78 4.63
C LEU A 26 3.32 9.85 4.17
N GLU A 27 4.20 10.29 5.06
CA GLU A 27 5.25 11.27 4.74
C GLU A 27 6.34 10.70 3.82
N LYS A 28 6.46 9.37 3.77
CA LYS A 28 7.49 8.65 3.00
C LYS A 28 6.88 7.64 2.05
N TYR A 29 7.67 7.28 1.04
CA TYR A 29 7.33 6.28 0.03
C TYR A 29 8.48 5.30 -0.12
N GLY A 30 8.20 4.04 0.20
CA GLY A 30 9.20 2.99 0.22
C GLY A 30 8.62 1.63 0.56
N LYS A 31 9.49 0.62 0.59
CA LYS A 31 9.13 -0.77 0.89
C LYS A 31 8.61 -0.95 2.32
N ILE A 32 9.21 -0.23 3.27
CA ILE A 32 8.82 -0.31 4.69
C ILE A 32 7.42 0.26 4.86
N GLU A 33 7.18 1.45 4.32
CA GLU A 33 5.89 2.13 4.36
C GLU A 33 4.80 1.31 3.69
N ALA A 34 5.09 0.69 2.54
CA ALA A 34 4.19 -0.22 1.85
C ALA A 34 3.86 -1.47 2.68
N ALA A 35 4.85 -2.08 3.33
CA ALA A 35 4.65 -3.26 4.17
C ALA A 35 3.81 -2.93 5.41
N GLU A 36 4.08 -1.80 6.06
CA GLU A 36 3.31 -1.34 7.22
C GLU A 36 1.86 -0.98 6.86
N PHE A 37 1.64 -0.35 5.71
CA PHE A 37 0.30 -0.13 5.15
C PHE A 37 -0.47 -1.46 4.97
N LEU A 38 0.17 -2.48 4.39
CA LEU A 38 -0.47 -3.79 4.20
C LEU A 38 -0.75 -4.52 5.53
N LYS A 39 0.13 -4.40 6.53
CA LYS A 39 -0.13 -4.96 7.86
C LYS A 39 -1.36 -4.33 8.50
N ARG A 40 -1.50 -3.00 8.43
CA ARG A 40 -2.69 -2.29 8.94
C ARG A 40 -3.95 -2.67 8.17
N LEU A 41 -3.88 -2.75 6.85
CA LEU A 41 -5.00 -3.21 6.02
C LEU A 41 -5.52 -4.60 6.46
N VAL A 42 -4.62 -5.56 6.72
CA VAL A 42 -4.99 -6.92 7.17
C VAL A 42 -5.73 -6.90 8.51
N GLN A 43 -5.46 -5.94 9.40
CA GLN A 43 -6.19 -5.81 10.67
C GLN A 43 -7.59 -5.19 10.51
N VAL A 44 -7.82 -4.43 9.43
CA VAL A 44 -9.06 -3.70 9.19
C VAL A 44 -10.13 -4.56 8.53
N VAL A 45 -9.73 -5.45 7.63
CA VAL A 45 -10.69 -6.27 6.87
C VAL A 45 -11.07 -7.55 7.62
N PRO A 46 -12.36 -7.96 7.64
CA PRO A 46 -12.80 -9.16 8.37
C PRO A 46 -12.58 -10.46 7.55
N TYR A 47 -11.63 -10.47 6.62
CA TYR A 47 -11.37 -11.58 5.71
C TYR A 47 -9.88 -11.71 5.40
N LYS A 48 -9.48 -12.92 5.00
CA LYS A 48 -8.10 -13.18 4.59
C LYS A 48 -7.87 -12.67 3.17
N ILE A 49 -6.92 -11.76 3.00
CA ILE A 49 -6.44 -11.34 1.69
C ILE A 49 -5.60 -12.47 1.10
N HIS A 50 -6.04 -13.05 -0.02
CA HIS A 50 -5.29 -14.11 -0.72
C HIS A 50 -4.37 -13.56 -1.81
N THR A 51 -4.82 -12.54 -2.55
CA THR A 51 -4.08 -11.98 -3.68
C THR A 51 -4.11 -10.46 -3.61
N LEU A 52 -2.93 -9.84 -3.77
CA LEU A 52 -2.77 -8.41 -3.95
C LEU A 52 -2.32 -8.14 -5.37
N LEU A 53 -3.01 -7.26 -6.07
CA LEU A 53 -2.60 -6.76 -7.39
C LEU A 53 -2.04 -5.36 -7.20
N THR A 54 -0.75 -5.21 -7.47
CA THR A 54 -0.03 -3.92 -7.40
C THR A 54 0.61 -3.63 -8.75
N ASP A 55 1.06 -2.40 -8.93
CA ASP A 55 1.91 -2.07 -10.08
C ASP A 55 3.34 -2.62 -9.90
N HIS A 56 4.18 -2.46 -10.92
CA HIS A 56 5.60 -2.79 -10.85
C HIS A 56 6.45 -1.75 -10.08
N GLY A 57 5.84 -1.07 -9.11
CA GLY A 57 6.52 -0.10 -8.27
C GLY A 57 7.69 -0.72 -7.51
N ALA A 58 8.73 0.07 -7.27
CA ALA A 58 9.95 -0.37 -6.58
C ALA A 58 9.67 -0.86 -5.15
N GLN A 59 8.62 -0.33 -4.51
CA GLN A 59 8.12 -0.71 -3.20
C GLN A 59 7.42 -2.07 -3.17
N PHE A 60 6.96 -2.57 -4.32
CA PHE A 60 6.27 -3.87 -4.46
C PHE A 60 7.09 -4.92 -5.21
N THR A 61 8.30 -4.56 -5.66
CA THR A 61 9.17 -5.45 -6.44
C THR A 61 10.40 -5.90 -5.64
N ASN A 62 10.67 -7.20 -5.61
CA ASN A 62 11.94 -7.72 -5.11
C ASN A 62 13.01 -7.58 -6.21
N ARG A 63 13.89 -6.58 -6.08
CA ARG A 63 14.99 -6.34 -7.03
C ARG A 63 16.21 -7.24 -6.79
N GLY A 64 16.20 -8.06 -5.73
CA GLY A 64 17.29 -8.96 -5.37
C GLY A 64 17.37 -10.26 -6.18
N ASP A 65 16.30 -10.61 -6.92
CA ASP A 65 16.19 -11.90 -7.63
C ASP A 65 16.49 -11.77 -9.14
N GLN A 66 17.05 -10.62 -9.57
CA GLN A 66 17.65 -10.49 -10.90
C GLN A 66 19.14 -10.84 -10.80
N LYS A 67 19.43 -12.14 -10.69
CA LYS A 67 20.73 -12.74 -11.00
C LYS A 67 20.51 -14.10 -11.64
#